data_AF-A0A969YDG7-F1
#
_entry.id   AF-A0A969YDG7-F1
#
_cell.length_a   1.000
_cell.length_b   1.000
_cell.length_c   1.000
_cell.angle_alpha   90.00
_cell.angle_beta   90.00
_cell.angle_gamma   90.00
#
_symmetry.space_group_name_H-M   'P 1'
#
loop_
_entity.id
_entity.type
_entity.pdbx_description
1 polymer ?
#
loop_
_entity_poly.entity_id
_entity_poly.type
_entity_poly.pdbx_seq_one_letter_code
_entity_poly.pdbx_strand_id
1 'polypeptide(L)'
;ADIGVGMGITGTDVTKNVADMILADDNFATIVHAVEEGRRIYSNIRKAVQFLLSSNLSEVVGIFVATMLGFTLLRPAHILWINLITDSLPALALGMEHGEKDAMHRPPRDSAEGIFAGGVGLDIAYQGVAVALLTLAAYLIGHRIESGLWELVNSRDGVTMAFLTMSMAEVFQAFNMRSRRGSLFSVARQNPYLWGAALLALLLTAMVLYVPFLSTAFGFTSISLREYLIALGLSLLIIPIVEGVKLLQRLRSRRKHHRRG
;
A
#
# COMPACT_ATOMS: atom_id res chain seq x y z
N ALA A 1 -10.82 33.69 -2.41
CA ALA A 1 -9.53 32.98 -2.44
C ALA A 1 -9.81 31.54 -2.08
N ASP A 2 -9.06 30.57 -2.61
CA ASP A 2 -9.25 29.16 -2.24
C ASP A 2 -8.78 28.87 -0.80
N ILE A 3 -7.85 29.68 -0.27
CA ILE A 3 -7.41 29.70 1.12
C ILE A 3 -7.17 31.17 1.52
N GLY A 4 -7.93 31.69 2.49
CA GLY A 4 -7.71 32.99 3.13
C GLY A 4 -6.73 32.89 4.30
N VAL A 5 -5.74 33.79 4.37
CA VAL A 5 -4.74 33.83 5.45
C VAL A 5 -4.90 35.10 6.29
N GLY A 6 -5.12 34.94 7.60
CA GLY A 6 -5.26 36.02 8.57
C GLY A 6 -4.07 36.10 9.53
N MET A 7 -3.80 37.29 10.07
CA MET A 7 -2.77 37.52 11.08
C MET A 7 -3.35 37.26 12.49
N GLY A 8 -2.62 36.52 13.32
CA GLY A 8 -3.04 36.13 14.66
C GLY A 8 -2.91 37.25 15.70
N ILE A 9 -1.89 38.10 15.59
CA ILE A 9 -1.62 39.19 16.55
C ILE A 9 -2.19 40.51 16.02
N THR A 10 -1.78 40.93 14.83
CA THR A 10 -2.14 42.20 14.21
C THR A 10 -3.48 42.17 13.48
N GLY A 11 -4.04 40.99 13.21
CA GLY A 11 -5.32 40.84 12.54
C GLY A 11 -6.49 41.22 13.44
N THR A 12 -7.52 41.84 12.85
CA THR A 12 -8.78 42.10 13.55
C THR A 12 -9.57 40.80 13.71
N ASP A 13 -10.45 40.73 14.70
CA ASP A 13 -11.29 39.54 14.92
C ASP A 13 -12.16 39.21 13.69
N VAL A 14 -12.56 40.22 12.93
CA VAL A 14 -13.27 40.03 11.65
C VAL A 14 -12.39 39.30 10.63
N THR A 15 -11.11 39.67 10.50
CA THR A 15 -10.20 38.99 9.57
C THR A 15 -9.85 37.58 10.02
N LYS A 16 -9.77 37.31 11.33
CA LYS A 16 -9.51 35.96 11.87
C LYS A 16 -10.70 35.02 11.64
N ASN A 17 -11.93 35.52 11.81
CA ASN A 17 -13.14 34.71 11.65
C ASN A 17 -13.46 34.34 10.18
N VAL A 18 -12.92 35.08 9.22
CA VAL A 18 -13.14 34.84 7.78
C VAL A 18 -11.97 34.08 7.13
N ALA A 19 -10.83 33.96 7.81
CA ALA A 19 -9.66 33.26 7.28
C ALA A 19 -9.76 31.73 7.46
N ASP A 20 -9.33 30.98 6.45
CA ASP A 20 -9.20 29.52 6.51
C ASP A 20 -7.95 29.09 7.30
N MET A 21 -6.93 29.96 7.36
CA MET A 21 -5.70 29.75 8.11
C MET A 21 -5.27 31.02 8.84
N ILE A 22 -4.90 30.90 10.12
CA ILE A 22 -4.43 32.02 10.95
C ILE A 22 -2.94 31.82 11.28
N LEU A 23 -2.12 32.85 11.02
CA LEU A 23 -0.71 32.88 11.40
C LEU A 23 -0.59 33.26 12.87
N ALA A 24 -0.38 32.27 13.75
CA ALA A 24 -0.30 32.50 15.19
C ALA A 24 0.85 33.45 15.60
N ASP A 25 1.91 33.52 14.80
CA ASP A 25 3.13 34.27 15.06
C ASP A 25 3.31 35.51 14.16
N ASP A 26 2.33 35.82 13.31
CA ASP A 26 2.39 36.91 12.34
C ASP A 26 3.61 36.85 11.39
N ASN A 27 4.16 35.65 11.17
CA ASN A 27 5.34 35.47 10.31
C ASN A 27 4.96 34.86 8.95
N PHE A 28 5.26 35.57 7.87
CA PHE A 28 5.05 35.07 6.51
C PHE A 28 5.85 33.79 6.19
N ALA A 29 6.97 33.53 6.89
CA ALA A 29 7.72 32.27 6.75
C ALA A 29 6.88 31.04 7.10
N THR A 30 5.91 31.19 8.02
CA THR A 30 4.97 30.13 8.41
C THR A 30 4.10 29.69 7.24
N ILE A 31 3.80 30.58 6.28
CA ILE A 31 3.08 30.21 5.04
C ILE A 31 3.93 29.25 4.21
N VAL A 32 5.24 29.48 4.10
CA VAL A 32 6.13 28.60 3.32
C VAL A 32 6.17 27.20 3.94
N HIS A 33 6.28 27.12 5.27
CA HIS A 33 6.21 25.84 6.00
C HIS A 33 4.86 25.14 5.84
N ALA A 34 3.75 25.89 5.89
CA ALA A 34 2.42 25.35 5.67
C ALA A 34 2.27 24.78 4.23
N VAL A 35 2.83 25.46 3.23
CA VAL A 35 2.86 24.97 1.84
C VAL A 35 3.71 23.71 1.71
N GLU A 36 4.87 23.65 2.38
CA GLU A 36 5.73 22.46 2.40
C GLU A 36 5.01 21.24 3.01
N GLU A 37 4.38 21.42 4.17
CA GLU A 37 3.59 20.37 4.81
C GLU A 37 2.36 19.97 3.98
N GLY A 38 1.67 20.93 3.36
CA GLY A 38 0.56 20.64 2.44
C GLY A 38 1.00 19.77 1.25
N ARG A 39 2.16 20.07 0.65
CA ARG A 39 2.75 19.24 -0.42
C ARG A 39 3.10 17.84 0.07
N ARG A 40 3.65 17.72 1.27
CA ARG A 40 3.99 16.44 1.91
C ARG A 40 2.75 15.59 2.13
N ILE A 41 1.74 16.13 2.81
CA ILE A 41 0.47 15.47 3.11
C ILE A 41 -0.19 14.98 1.82
N TYR A 42 -0.29 15.83 0.80
CA TYR A 42 -0.86 15.43 -0.48
C TYR A 42 -0.11 14.26 -1.13
N SER A 43 1.23 14.30 -1.12
CA SER A 43 2.04 13.22 -1.68
C SER A 43 1.82 11.90 -0.93
N ASN A 44 1.66 11.96 0.39
CA ASN A 44 1.44 10.80 1.25
C ASN A 44 0.03 10.24 1.08
N ILE A 45 -1.00 11.10 1.00
CA ILE A 45 -2.37 10.70 0.67
C ILE A 45 -2.39 9.96 -0.66
N ARG A 46 -1.68 10.47 -1.68
CA ARG A 46 -1.61 9.79 -2.98
C ARG A 46 -0.96 8.40 -2.89
N LYS A 47 0.08 8.23 -2.07
CA LYS A 47 0.70 6.91 -1.82
C LYS A 47 -0.27 5.97 -1.10
N ALA A 48 -0.97 6.45 -0.07
CA ALA A 48 -1.95 5.67 0.67
C ALA A 48 -3.14 5.25 -0.21
N VAL A 49 -3.69 6.17 -1.01
CA VAL A 49 -4.77 5.85 -1.97
C VAL A 49 -4.28 4.87 -3.04
N GLN A 50 -3.08 5.06 -3.58
CA GLN A 50 -2.50 4.12 -4.54
C GLN A 50 -2.35 2.72 -3.93
N PHE A 51 -1.88 2.63 -2.69
CA PHE A 51 -1.75 1.37 -1.96
C PHE A 51 -3.11 0.68 -1.78
N LEU A 52 -4.10 1.38 -1.20
CA LEU A 52 -5.43 0.83 -0.95
C LEU A 52 -6.16 0.41 -2.24
N LEU A 53 -6.06 1.21 -3.31
CA LEU A 53 -6.66 0.85 -4.59
C LEU A 53 -5.98 -0.34 -5.26
N SER A 54 -4.65 -0.46 -5.12
CA SER A 54 -3.92 -1.64 -5.60
C SER A 54 -4.31 -2.89 -4.83
N SER A 55 -4.45 -2.79 -3.50
CA SER A 55 -4.84 -3.90 -2.63
C SER A 55 -6.25 -4.41 -2.96
N ASN A 56 -7.23 -3.49 -2.99
CA ASN A 56 -8.60 -3.81 -3.40
C ASN A 56 -8.65 -4.43 -4.80
N LEU A 57 -7.81 -3.96 -5.73
CA LEU A 57 -7.75 -4.54 -7.06
C LEU A 57 -7.21 -5.98 -7.02
N SER A 58 -6.19 -6.29 -6.21
CA SER A 58 -5.71 -7.67 -6.07
C SER A 58 -6.75 -8.60 -5.48
N GLU A 59 -7.51 -8.15 -4.48
CA GLU A 59 -8.60 -8.93 -3.89
C GLU A 59 -9.67 -9.25 -4.93
N VAL A 60 -10.19 -8.21 -5.61
CA VAL A 60 -11.24 -8.37 -6.62
C VAL A 60 -10.78 -9.27 -7.76
N VAL A 61 -9.58 -9.03 -8.30
CA VAL A 61 -9.04 -9.85 -9.39
C VAL A 61 -8.81 -11.29 -8.94
N GLY A 62 -8.25 -11.50 -7.75
CA GLY A 62 -7.99 -12.84 -7.20
C GLY A 62 -9.28 -13.63 -7.02
N ILE A 63 -10.29 -13.03 -6.39
CA ILE A 63 -11.61 -13.65 -6.16
C ILE A 63 -12.32 -13.91 -7.49
N PHE A 64 -12.28 -12.96 -8.41
CA PHE A 64 -12.89 -13.10 -9.74
C PHE A 64 -12.30 -14.30 -10.49
N VAL A 65 -10.97 -14.40 -10.54
CA VAL A 65 -10.29 -15.53 -11.19
C VAL A 65 -10.60 -16.86 -10.50
N ALA A 66 -10.56 -16.90 -9.17
CA ALA A 66 -10.87 -18.12 -8.41
C ALA A 66 -12.32 -18.58 -8.63
N THR A 67 -13.27 -17.64 -8.65
CA THR A 67 -14.69 -17.92 -8.91
C THR A 67 -14.89 -18.46 -10.32
N MET A 68 -14.21 -17.89 -11.32
CA MET A 68 -14.23 -18.42 -12.69
C MET A 68 -13.66 -19.84 -12.80
N LEU A 69 -12.67 -20.17 -11.96
CA LEU A 69 -12.03 -21.49 -11.91
C LEU A 69 -12.77 -22.48 -10.99
N GLY A 70 -13.83 -22.07 -10.30
CA GLY A 70 -14.70 -22.95 -9.51
C GLY A 70 -14.22 -23.25 -8.09
N PHE A 71 -13.29 -22.46 -7.53
CA PHE A 71 -12.81 -22.63 -6.15
C PHE A 71 -12.89 -21.34 -5.33
N THR A 72 -12.88 -21.49 -4.00
CA THR A 72 -12.91 -20.38 -3.06
C THR A 72 -11.49 -19.98 -2.71
N LEU A 73 -11.07 -18.76 -3.08
CA LEU A 73 -9.76 -18.22 -2.71
C LEU A 73 -9.73 -17.72 -1.26
N LEU A 74 -10.70 -16.89 -0.89
CA LEU A 74 -10.84 -16.27 0.42
C LEU A 74 -12.32 -16.19 0.80
N ARG A 75 -12.61 -16.26 2.10
CA ARG A 75 -13.96 -16.01 2.63
C ARG A 75 -14.16 -14.52 2.89
N PRO A 76 -15.41 -14.02 2.92
CA PRO A 76 -15.70 -12.62 3.24
C PRO A 76 -15.06 -12.13 4.55
N ALA A 77 -15.01 -12.99 5.57
CA ALA A 77 -14.35 -12.67 6.85
C ALA A 77 -12.84 -12.43 6.70
N HIS A 78 -12.17 -13.15 5.79
CA HIS A 78 -10.74 -12.99 5.50
C HIS A 78 -10.48 -11.65 4.83
N ILE A 79 -11.31 -11.28 3.86
CA ILE A 79 -11.25 -10.00 3.13
C ILE A 79 -11.46 -8.82 4.10
N LEU A 80 -12.43 -8.94 5.00
CA LEU A 80 -12.69 -7.91 6.01
C LEU A 80 -11.49 -7.73 6.94
N TRP A 81 -10.85 -8.83 7.35
CA TRP A 81 -9.64 -8.77 8.16
C TRP A 81 -8.50 -8.08 7.42
N ILE A 82 -8.31 -8.39 6.14
CA ILE A 82 -7.26 -7.79 5.32
C ILE A 82 -7.45 -6.27 5.23
N ASN A 83 -8.61 -5.84 4.74
CA ASN A 83 -8.93 -4.42 4.55
C ASN A 83 -8.88 -3.60 5.86
N LEU A 84 -9.44 -4.15 6.95
CA LEU A 84 -9.56 -3.42 8.20
C LEU A 84 -8.25 -3.39 9.00
N ILE A 85 -7.49 -4.48 8.99
CA ILE A 85 -6.32 -4.61 9.86
C ILE A 85 -5.04 -4.49 9.07
N THR A 86 -4.83 -5.36 8.07
CA THR A 86 -3.51 -5.48 7.44
C THR A 86 -3.25 -4.37 6.43
N ASP A 87 -4.29 -3.76 5.85
CA ASP A 87 -4.17 -2.63 4.92
C ASP A 87 -4.27 -1.26 5.58
N SER A 88 -5.20 -1.10 6.52
CA SER A 88 -5.42 0.19 7.16
C SER A 88 -4.18 0.66 7.94
N LEU A 89 -3.47 -0.26 8.61
CA LEU A 89 -2.28 0.09 9.39
C LEU A 89 -1.12 0.61 8.52
N PRO A 90 -0.68 -0.09 7.44
CA PRO A 90 0.33 0.44 6.54
C PRO A 90 -0.13 1.69 5.78
N ALA A 91 -1.42 1.80 5.41
CA ALA A 91 -1.94 3.00 4.73
C ALA A 91 -1.81 4.25 5.61
N LEU A 92 -2.16 4.14 6.91
CA LEU A 92 -1.95 5.21 7.88
C LEU A 92 -0.46 5.54 8.07
N ALA A 93 0.38 4.50 8.14
CA ALA A 93 1.82 4.69 8.27
C ALA A 93 2.46 5.39 7.05
N LEU A 94 1.97 5.11 5.84
CA LEU A 94 2.35 5.82 4.61
C LEU A 94 1.93 7.30 4.65
N GLY A 95 0.80 7.61 5.31
CA GLY A 95 0.38 8.97 5.63
C GLY A 95 1.43 9.77 6.41
N MET A 96 2.19 9.08 7.28
CA MET A 96 3.20 9.66 8.16
C MET A 96 4.62 9.67 7.55
N GLU A 97 4.77 9.31 6.27
CA GLU A 97 6.08 9.31 5.61
C GLU A 97 6.67 10.74 5.57
N HIS A 98 8.00 10.84 5.59
CA HIS A 98 8.68 12.13 5.50
C HIS A 98 8.55 12.73 4.08
N GLY A 99 8.60 14.07 3.99
CA GLY A 99 8.56 14.77 2.72
C GLY A 99 9.70 14.35 1.78
N GLU A 100 9.42 14.32 0.47
CA GLU A 100 10.47 14.10 -0.53
C GLU A 100 11.41 15.32 -0.56
N LYS A 101 12.73 15.08 -0.63
CA LYS A 101 13.75 16.15 -0.59
C LYS A 101 13.54 17.26 -1.63
N ASP A 102 12.93 16.93 -2.76
CA ASP A 102 12.70 17.86 -3.87
C ASP A 102 11.27 18.44 -3.89
N ALA A 103 10.47 18.25 -2.83
CA ALA A 103 9.06 18.65 -2.82
C ALA A 103 8.87 20.15 -3.08
N MET A 104 9.74 21.00 -2.54
CA MET A 104 9.68 22.46 -2.70
C MET A 104 10.28 22.96 -4.02
N HIS A 105 11.15 22.19 -4.67
CA HIS A 105 11.75 22.54 -5.97
C HIS A 105 10.84 22.24 -7.16
N ARG A 106 9.79 21.44 -6.97
CA ARG A 106 8.81 21.13 -8.02
C ARG A 106 7.82 22.30 -8.18
N PRO A 107 7.34 22.59 -9.40
CA PRO A 107 6.28 23.56 -9.59
C PRO A 107 4.99 23.12 -8.86
N PRO A 108 4.09 24.06 -8.51
CA PRO A 108 2.76 23.72 -8.02
C PRO A 108 2.05 22.73 -8.96
N ARG A 109 1.30 21.81 -8.38
CA ARG A 109 0.44 20.86 -9.11
C ARG A 109 -0.62 21.63 -9.91
N ASP A 110 -0.96 21.10 -11.08
CA ASP A 110 -2.14 21.54 -11.83
C ASP A 110 -3.43 21.11 -11.10
N SER A 111 -4.34 22.05 -10.85
CA SER A 111 -5.61 21.78 -10.17
C SER A 111 -6.50 20.80 -10.95
N ALA A 112 -6.36 20.73 -12.28
CA ALA A 112 -7.07 19.77 -13.13
C ALA A 112 -6.47 18.34 -13.09
N GLU A 113 -5.28 18.15 -12.51
CA GLU A 113 -4.66 16.83 -12.42
C GLU A 113 -5.40 15.95 -11.38
N GLY A 114 -6.05 14.89 -11.87
CA GLY A 114 -6.70 13.88 -11.03
C GLY A 114 -5.71 12.96 -10.29
N ILE A 115 -6.20 12.23 -9.29
CA ILE A 115 -5.35 11.37 -8.41
C ILE A 115 -4.59 10.27 -9.18
N PHE A 116 -5.17 9.78 -10.28
CA PHE A 116 -4.64 8.72 -11.15
C PHE A 116 -3.60 9.18 -12.17
N ALA A 117 -3.33 10.48 -12.25
CA ALA A 117 -2.44 11.02 -13.27
C ALA A 117 -0.98 10.57 -13.12
N GLY A 118 -0.14 10.92 -14.09
CA GLY A 118 1.30 10.66 -14.04
C GLY A 118 1.71 9.19 -13.96
N GLY A 119 0.83 8.25 -14.34
CA GLY A 119 1.08 6.80 -14.36
C GLY A 119 0.53 6.01 -13.17
N VAL A 120 -0.10 6.64 -12.17
CA VAL A 120 -0.62 5.94 -10.98
C VAL A 120 -1.62 4.86 -11.34
N GLY A 121 -2.52 5.10 -12.31
CA GLY A 121 -3.50 4.08 -12.72
C GLY A 121 -2.86 2.80 -13.27
N LEU A 122 -1.80 2.92 -14.07
CA LEU A 122 -1.03 1.75 -14.54
C LEU A 122 -0.30 1.08 -13.38
N ASP A 123 0.23 1.88 -12.45
CA ASP A 123 0.92 1.35 -11.28
C ASP A 123 -0.02 0.50 -10.40
N ILE A 124 -1.25 0.98 -10.15
CA ILE A 124 -2.30 0.24 -9.44
C ILE A 124 -2.61 -1.07 -10.17
N ALA A 125 -2.79 -1.02 -11.50
CA ALA A 125 -3.18 -2.19 -12.29
C ALA A 125 -2.16 -3.33 -12.20
N TYR A 126 -0.87 -3.05 -12.48
CA TYR A 126 0.13 -4.13 -12.47
C TYR A 126 0.40 -4.66 -11.06
N GLN A 127 0.32 -3.80 -10.03
CA GLN A 127 0.57 -4.20 -8.64
C GLN A 127 -0.55 -5.09 -8.13
N GLY A 128 -1.81 -4.71 -8.35
CA GLY A 128 -2.96 -5.54 -8.00
C GLY A 128 -2.95 -6.88 -8.74
N VAL A 129 -2.64 -6.90 -10.04
CA VAL A 129 -2.51 -8.16 -10.78
C VAL A 129 -1.36 -9.02 -10.26
N ALA A 130 -0.21 -8.42 -9.93
CA ALA A 130 0.94 -9.16 -9.40
C ALA A 130 0.62 -9.82 -8.05
N VAL A 131 0.01 -9.09 -7.12
CA VAL A 131 -0.40 -9.66 -5.82
C VAL A 131 -1.46 -10.74 -6.01
N ALA A 132 -2.46 -10.53 -6.87
CA ALA A 132 -3.48 -11.54 -7.18
C ALA A 132 -2.84 -12.85 -7.71
N LEU A 133 -1.87 -12.76 -8.63
CA LEU A 133 -1.16 -13.92 -9.16
C LEU A 133 -0.33 -14.64 -8.10
N LEU A 134 0.35 -13.91 -7.21
CA LEU A 134 1.09 -14.50 -6.09
C LEU A 134 0.17 -15.24 -5.12
N THR A 135 -1.00 -14.65 -4.82
CA THR A 135 -2.01 -15.25 -3.94
C THR A 135 -2.65 -16.50 -4.57
N LEU A 136 -2.96 -16.47 -5.86
CA LEU A 136 -3.44 -17.65 -6.60
C LEU A 136 -2.37 -18.74 -6.65
N ALA A 137 -1.11 -18.39 -6.86
CA ALA A 137 -0.01 -19.35 -6.82
C ALA A 137 0.13 -19.99 -5.42
N ALA A 138 0.02 -19.20 -4.35
CA ALA A 138 0.05 -19.70 -2.98
C ALA A 138 -1.10 -20.68 -2.70
N TYR A 139 -2.31 -20.38 -3.19
CA TYR A 139 -3.45 -21.28 -3.08
C TYR A 139 -3.16 -22.64 -3.74
N LEU A 140 -2.71 -22.63 -5.00
CA LEU A 140 -2.45 -23.84 -5.77
C LEU A 140 -1.30 -24.67 -5.16
N ILE A 141 -0.28 -24.00 -4.64
CA ILE A 141 0.84 -24.68 -3.96
C ILE A 141 0.35 -25.31 -2.65
N GLY A 142 -0.47 -24.60 -1.86
CA GLY A 142 -1.07 -25.16 -0.65
C GLY A 142 -1.93 -26.38 -0.94
N HIS A 143 -2.81 -26.29 -1.94
CA HIS A 143 -3.60 -27.43 -2.38
C HIS A 143 -2.70 -28.61 -2.80
N ARG A 144 -1.63 -28.36 -3.55
CA ARG A 144 -0.70 -29.41 -4.00
C ARG A 144 0.03 -30.09 -2.84
N ILE A 145 0.30 -29.38 -1.75
CA ILE A 145 0.92 -29.92 -0.54
C ILE A 145 -0.10 -30.77 0.23
N GLU A 146 -1.35 -30.33 0.34
CA GLU A 146 -2.45 -31.04 1.01
C GLU A 146 -2.85 -32.32 0.26
N SER A 147 -3.19 -32.22 -1.04
CA SER A 147 -3.82 -33.31 -1.81
C SER A 147 -2.84 -34.18 -2.58
N GLY A 148 -1.61 -33.72 -2.80
CA GLY A 148 -0.65 -34.40 -3.65
C GLY A 148 -0.90 -34.22 -5.15
N LEU A 149 -1.96 -33.52 -5.56
CA LEU A 149 -2.40 -33.37 -6.94
C LEU A 149 -2.56 -31.88 -7.32
N TRP A 150 -2.55 -31.59 -8.62
CA TRP A 150 -2.83 -30.26 -9.14
C TRP A 150 -4.29 -30.19 -9.59
N GLU A 151 -5.21 -30.00 -8.64
CA GLU A 151 -6.63 -29.87 -8.92
C GLU A 151 -7.14 -28.48 -8.53
N LEU A 152 -8.17 -28.02 -9.24
CA LEU A 152 -8.83 -26.74 -9.01
C LEU A 152 -10.07 -26.96 -8.13
N VAL A 153 -9.84 -27.42 -6.91
CA VAL A 153 -10.89 -27.73 -5.94
C VAL A 153 -10.67 -26.97 -4.64
N ASN A 154 -11.72 -26.88 -3.82
CA ASN A 154 -11.65 -26.18 -2.54
C ASN A 154 -10.68 -26.88 -1.59
N SER A 155 -9.59 -26.19 -1.26
CA SER A 155 -8.54 -26.61 -0.31
C SER A 155 -8.58 -25.75 0.93
N ARG A 156 -8.49 -26.36 2.12
CA ARG A 156 -8.44 -25.59 3.37
C ARG A 156 -7.07 -24.96 3.58
N ASP A 157 -6.03 -25.71 3.26
CA ASP A 157 -4.65 -25.24 3.40
C ASP A 157 -4.31 -24.19 2.33
N GLY A 158 -4.85 -24.35 1.11
CA GLY A 158 -4.81 -23.36 0.04
C GLY A 158 -5.43 -22.01 0.43
N VAL A 159 -6.62 -22.01 1.05
CA VAL A 159 -7.25 -20.76 1.55
C VAL A 159 -6.37 -20.10 2.62
N THR A 160 -5.82 -20.88 3.55
CA THR A 160 -4.98 -20.36 4.63
C THR A 160 -3.66 -19.77 4.09
N MET A 161 -3.02 -20.45 3.13
CA MET A 161 -1.81 -19.95 2.45
C MET A 161 -2.10 -18.72 1.59
N ALA A 162 -3.23 -18.67 0.89
CA ALA A 162 -3.66 -17.52 0.12
C ALA A 162 -3.84 -16.29 1.02
N PHE A 163 -4.55 -16.44 2.13
CA PHE A 163 -4.74 -15.37 3.12
C PHE A 163 -3.41 -14.83 3.66
N LEU A 164 -2.53 -15.73 4.10
CA LEU A 164 -1.22 -15.34 4.61
C LEU A 164 -0.38 -14.63 3.54
N THR A 165 -0.39 -15.13 2.30
CA THR A 165 0.37 -14.54 1.20
C THR A 165 -0.15 -13.17 0.82
N MET A 166 -1.46 -12.99 0.70
CA MET A 166 -2.08 -11.71 0.34
C MET A 166 -1.78 -10.65 1.40
N SER A 167 -2.12 -10.94 2.66
CA SER A 167 -1.88 -10.05 3.81
C SER A 167 -0.41 -9.61 3.90
N MET A 168 0.53 -10.55 3.77
CA MET A 168 1.95 -10.22 3.87
C MET A 168 2.49 -9.53 2.60
N ALA A 169 1.96 -9.87 1.42
CA ALA A 169 2.35 -9.21 0.17
C ALA A 169 1.94 -7.74 0.17
N GLU A 170 0.77 -7.40 0.72
CA GLU A 170 0.31 -6.02 0.88
C GLU A 170 1.18 -5.25 1.88
N VAL A 171 1.52 -5.86 3.02
CA VAL A 171 2.48 -5.25 3.97
C VAL A 171 3.82 -4.96 3.28
N PHE A 172 4.37 -5.90 2.52
CA PHE A 172 5.60 -5.69 1.74
C PHE A 172 5.42 -4.65 0.63
N GLN A 173 4.23 -4.60 0.03
CA GLN A 173 3.90 -3.62 -0.98
C GLN A 173 3.85 -2.19 -0.42
N ALA A 174 3.42 -2.03 0.83
CA ALA A 174 3.48 -0.73 1.50
C ALA A 174 4.93 -0.22 1.62
N PHE A 175 5.91 -1.10 1.85
CA PHE A 175 7.33 -0.72 1.78
C PHE A 175 7.73 -0.28 0.38
N ASN A 176 7.27 -0.95 -0.67
CA ASN A 176 7.48 -0.49 -2.04
C ASN A 176 6.87 0.88 -2.30
N MET A 177 5.75 1.24 -1.66
CA MET A 177 5.06 2.53 -1.88
C MET A 177 5.74 3.73 -1.21
N ARG A 178 6.77 3.51 -0.38
CA ARG A 178 7.52 4.61 0.28
C ARG A 178 8.16 5.57 -0.71
N SER A 179 8.63 5.05 -1.85
CA SER A 179 9.13 5.86 -2.96
C SER A 179 8.44 5.47 -4.25
N ARG A 180 7.78 6.44 -4.89
CA ARG A 180 7.01 6.19 -6.11
C ARG A 180 7.89 5.85 -7.31
N ARG A 181 8.99 6.57 -7.49
CA ARG A 181 9.93 6.39 -8.62
C ARG A 181 11.36 6.03 -8.19
N GLY A 182 11.72 6.29 -6.94
CA GLY A 182 13.01 5.93 -6.38
C GLY A 182 13.06 4.44 -6.01
N SER A 183 14.29 3.95 -5.83
CA SER A 183 14.51 2.59 -5.33
C SER A 183 14.21 2.54 -3.84
N LEU A 184 13.61 1.43 -3.37
CA LEU A 184 13.46 1.18 -1.94
C LEU A 184 14.82 1.26 -1.21
N PHE A 185 15.88 0.74 -1.83
CA PHE A 185 17.23 0.70 -1.27
C PHE A 185 17.92 2.06 -1.23
N SER A 186 17.39 3.06 -1.96
CA SER A 186 17.91 4.42 -1.95
C SER A 186 17.24 5.34 -0.92
N VAL A 187 16.23 4.85 -0.20
CA VAL A 187 15.50 5.64 0.80
C VAL A 187 16.36 5.77 2.06
N ALA A 188 16.94 6.95 2.26
CA ALA A 188 17.90 7.20 3.34
C ALA A 188 17.28 7.18 4.75
N ARG A 189 16.02 7.61 4.92
CA ARG A 189 15.35 7.69 6.23
C ARG A 189 14.29 6.62 6.35
N GLN A 190 14.30 5.87 7.44
CA GLN A 190 13.29 4.83 7.73
C GLN A 190 12.04 5.45 8.35
N ASN A 191 10.87 4.87 8.06
CA ASN A 191 9.60 5.26 8.67
C ASN A 191 9.27 4.27 9.82
N PRO A 192 9.45 4.67 11.09
CA PRO A 192 9.22 3.77 12.22
C PRO A 192 7.75 3.34 12.34
N TYR A 193 6.80 4.18 11.93
CA TYR A 193 5.38 3.84 11.94
C TYR A 193 5.08 2.70 10.97
N LEU A 194 5.73 2.66 9.81
CA LEU A 194 5.52 1.60 8.83
C LEU A 194 6.12 0.27 9.30
N TRP A 195 7.28 0.30 9.94
CA TRP A 195 7.85 -0.88 10.59
C TRP A 195 6.98 -1.40 11.74
N GLY A 196 6.44 -0.49 12.56
CA GLY A 196 5.49 -0.84 13.61
C GLY A 196 4.20 -1.45 13.07
N ALA A 197 3.64 -0.85 12.01
CA ALA A 197 2.45 -1.38 11.32
C ALA A 197 2.70 -2.77 10.72
N ALA A 198 3.86 -2.99 10.09
CA ALA A 198 4.24 -4.28 9.54
C ALA A 198 4.41 -5.35 10.62
N LEU A 199 5.09 -5.02 11.73
CA LEU A 199 5.25 -5.94 12.86
C LEU A 199 3.88 -6.28 13.48
N LEU A 200 3.03 -5.28 13.70
CA LEU A 200 1.70 -5.48 14.24
C LEU A 200 0.82 -6.32 13.30
N ALA A 201 0.85 -6.06 11.99
CA ALA A 201 0.13 -6.84 11.00
C ALA A 201 0.60 -8.31 10.97
N LEU A 202 1.91 -8.55 11.08
CA LEU A 202 2.48 -9.90 11.17
C LEU A 202 1.99 -10.62 12.45
N LEU A 203 2.06 -9.96 13.60
CA LEU A 203 1.62 -10.52 14.88
C LEU A 203 0.12 -10.83 14.88
N LEU A 204 -0.70 -9.90 14.39
CA LEU A 204 -2.15 -10.07 14.30
C LEU A 204 -2.54 -11.17 13.30
N THR A 205 -1.83 -11.29 12.19
CA THR A 205 -2.02 -12.38 11.22
C THR A 205 -1.65 -13.72 11.84
N ALA A 206 -0.51 -13.81 12.53
CA ALA A 206 -0.11 -15.04 13.24
C ALA A 206 -1.12 -15.39 14.35
N MET A 207 -1.63 -14.40 15.08
CA MET A 207 -2.61 -14.58 16.13
C MET A 207 -3.92 -15.19 15.59
N VAL A 208 -4.44 -14.69 14.48
CA VAL A 208 -5.67 -15.24 13.87
C VAL A 208 -5.49 -16.65 13.33
N LEU A 209 -4.29 -16.99 12.85
CA LEU A 209 -3.99 -18.32 12.33
C LEU A 209 -3.77 -19.38 13.43
N TYR A 210 -3.13 -19.02 14.55
CA TYR A 210 -2.70 -20.00 15.55
C TYR A 210 -3.49 -19.99 16.86
N VAL A 211 -4.27 -18.95 17.16
CA VAL A 211 -5.15 -18.96 18.34
C VAL A 211 -6.39 -19.80 18.01
N PRO A 212 -6.65 -20.93 18.70
CA PRO A 212 -7.71 -21.88 18.31
C PRO A 212 -9.10 -21.26 18.19
N PHE A 213 -9.44 -20.32 19.09
CA PHE A 213 -10.70 -19.59 19.07
C PHE A 213 -10.85 -18.75 17.77
N LEU A 214 -9.81 -18.01 17.39
CA LEU A 214 -9.83 -17.16 16.20
C LEU A 214 -9.74 -18.00 14.92
N SER A 215 -8.85 -18.98 14.87
CA SER A 215 -8.71 -19.89 13.72
C SER A 215 -10.03 -20.59 13.40
N THR A 216 -10.75 -21.05 14.42
CA THR A 216 -12.07 -21.70 14.24
C THR A 216 -13.12 -20.70 13.76
N ALA A 217 -13.16 -19.50 14.34
CA ALA A 217 -14.13 -18.45 13.97
C ALA A 217 -13.97 -17.98 12.51
N PHE A 218 -12.73 -17.85 12.04
CA PHE A 218 -12.42 -17.47 10.65
C PHE A 218 -12.31 -18.67 9.71
N GLY A 219 -12.35 -19.90 10.21
CA GLY A 219 -12.29 -21.13 9.43
C GLY A 219 -10.93 -21.41 8.79
N PHE A 220 -9.84 -21.02 9.47
CA PHE A 220 -8.47 -21.36 9.10
C PHE A 220 -8.08 -22.77 9.59
N THR A 221 -7.18 -23.40 8.86
CA THR A 221 -6.52 -24.64 9.26
C THR A 221 -5.09 -24.37 9.73
N SER A 222 -4.60 -25.21 10.64
CA SER A 222 -3.21 -25.14 11.07
C SER A 222 -2.31 -25.60 9.93
N ILE A 223 -1.62 -24.66 9.31
CA ILE A 223 -0.62 -24.95 8.27
C ILE A 223 0.72 -25.34 8.89
N SER A 224 1.45 -26.20 8.19
CA SER A 224 2.80 -26.59 8.56
C SER A 224 3.78 -25.42 8.44
N LEU A 225 4.92 -25.51 9.13
CA LEU A 225 5.99 -24.50 9.01
C LEU A 225 6.48 -24.36 7.57
N ARG A 226 6.46 -25.44 6.78
CA ARG A 226 6.85 -25.43 5.37
C ARG A 226 5.92 -24.55 4.54
N GLU A 227 4.62 -24.73 4.70
CA GLU A 227 3.59 -23.93 4.00
C GLU A 227 3.67 -22.46 4.40
N TYR A 228 3.85 -22.21 5.70
CA TYR A 228 4.03 -20.86 6.22
C TYR A 228 5.24 -20.14 5.59
N LEU A 229 6.40 -20.81 5.51
CA LEU A 229 7.60 -20.26 4.90
C LEU A 229 7.46 -20.07 3.38
N ILE A 230 6.74 -20.95 2.68
CA ILE A 230 6.46 -20.79 1.25
C ILE A 230 5.56 -19.56 1.02
N ALA A 231 4.50 -19.40 1.79
CA ALA A 231 3.60 -18.24 1.70
C ALA A 231 4.33 -16.92 1.98
N LEU A 232 5.20 -16.89 2.99
CA LEU A 232 6.08 -15.74 3.25
C LEU A 232 7.10 -15.50 2.12
N GLY A 233 7.66 -16.56 1.56
CA GLY A 233 8.57 -16.47 0.42
C GLY A 233 7.90 -15.88 -0.81
N LEU A 234 6.67 -16.31 -1.11
CA LEU A 234 5.87 -15.79 -2.23
C LEU A 234 5.50 -14.32 -2.03
N SER A 235 5.07 -13.95 -0.83
CA SER A 235 4.74 -12.54 -0.54
C SER A 235 5.95 -11.63 -0.66
N LEU A 236 7.15 -12.07 -0.26
CA LEU A 236 8.39 -11.32 -0.45
C LEU A 236 8.74 -11.04 -1.92
N LEU A 237 8.26 -11.85 -2.88
CA LEU A 237 8.51 -11.65 -4.31
C LEU A 237 7.92 -10.34 -4.85
N ILE A 238 6.94 -9.74 -4.16
CA ILE A 238 6.39 -8.46 -4.59
C ILE A 238 7.44 -7.34 -4.59
N ILE A 239 8.42 -7.40 -3.69
CA ILE A 239 9.52 -6.41 -3.59
C ILE A 239 10.37 -6.39 -4.87
N PRO A 240 11.02 -7.50 -5.29
CA PRO A 240 11.80 -7.50 -6.52
C PRO A 240 10.96 -7.26 -7.77
N ILE A 241 9.69 -7.72 -7.82
CA ILE A 241 8.80 -7.45 -8.95
C ILE A 241 8.62 -5.93 -9.15
N VAL A 242 8.25 -5.22 -8.08
CA VAL A 242 8.01 -3.77 -8.16
C VAL A 242 9.29 -2.99 -8.37
N GLU A 243 10.39 -3.37 -7.72
CA GLU A 243 11.69 -2.71 -7.92
C GLU A 243 12.19 -2.89 -9.36
N GLY A 244 11.97 -4.06 -9.97
CA GLY A 244 12.25 -4.33 -11.38
C GLY A 244 11.45 -3.42 -12.32
N VAL A 245 10.15 -3.26 -12.07
CA VAL A 245 9.31 -2.33 -12.84
C VAL A 245 9.79 -0.89 -12.67
N LYS A 246 10.11 -0.44 -11.45
CA LYS A 246 10.66 0.90 -11.20
C LYS A 246 12.00 1.12 -11.89
N LEU A 247 12.86 0.11 -11.93
CA LEU A 247 14.13 0.19 -12.65
C LEU A 247 13.90 0.40 -14.15
N LEU A 248 12.99 -0.37 -14.77
CA LEU A 248 12.62 -0.20 -16.18
C LEU A 248 12.02 1.19 -16.46
N GLN A 249 11.14 1.68 -15.59
CA GLN A 249 10.57 3.02 -15.69
C GLN A 249 11.65 4.11 -15.63
N ARG A 250 12.62 3.99 -14.72
CA ARG A 250 13.78 4.91 -14.59
C ARG A 250 14.69 4.89 -15.83
N LEU A 251 14.94 3.72 -16.40
CA LEU A 251 15.74 3.59 -17.62
C LEU A 251 15.04 4.22 -18.83
N ARG A 252 13.72 4.04 -18.96
CA ARG A 252 12.92 4.64 -20.03
C ARG A 252 12.85 6.16 -19.93
N SER A 253 12.72 6.72 -18.72
CA SER A 253 12.69 8.17 -18.53
C SER A 253 14.04 8.83 -18.86
N ARG A 254 15.17 8.22 -18.47
CA ARG A 254 16.52 8.68 -18.85
C ARG A 254 16.74 8.70 -20.36
N ARG A 255 16.32 7.64 -21.08
CA ARG A 255 16.41 7.58 -22.54
C ARG A 255 15.55 8.64 -23.24
N LYS A 256 14.38 8.98 -22.70
CA LYS A 256 13.49 10.00 -23.28
C LYS A 256 14.03 11.42 -23.13
N HIS A 257 14.75 11.71 -22.04
CA HIS A 257 15.47 12.98 -21.87
C HIS A 257 16.67 13.08 -22.81
N HIS A 258 17.42 11.99 -23.00
CA HIS A 258 18.60 11.99 -23.89
C HIS A 258 18.27 12.07 -25.39
N ARG A 259 17.01 11.81 -25.79
CA ARG A 259 16.53 11.99 -27.18
C ARG A 259 15.89 13.36 -27.45
N ARG A 260 15.73 14.20 -26.42
CA ARG A 260 15.05 15.50 -26.51
C ARG A 260 15.97 16.69 -26.20
N GLY A 261 17.21 16.44 -25.78
CA GLY A 261 18.29 17.42 -25.74
C GLY A 261 19.24 17.15 -26.90
#